data_AF-A0A1W9LB83-F1
#
_entry.id   AF-A0A1W9LB83-F1
#
_cell.length_a   1.000
_cell.length_b   1.000
_cell.length_c   1.000
_cell.angle_alpha   90.00
_cell.angle_beta   90.00
_cell.angle_gamma   90.00
#
_symmetry.space_group_name_H-M   'P 1'
#
loop_
_entity.id
_entity.type
_entity.pdbx_description
1 polymer ?
#
loop_
_entity_poly.entity_id
_entity_poly.type
_entity_poly.pdbx_seq_one_letter_code
_entity_poly.pdbx_strand_id
1 'polypeptide(L)'
;MNTKNSHFTLEITYGGLFFLLLLVTLGLYWSGLYSTFMLDDSPNLDNLEKITDEALWSSMGQFIAGGGVSSARPLSLLTFALQFYDWPHGPWAFKYVNLMIHLLNGCLVFWLSLLLARLLVLSTERGLILALLTTALWLLHPLQVSTVLYVVQRMTQLSTLFTLVGLITYLKGRQLLAENKLSKGFLTISLGIGLSGIFAVSSKENGVLLLLYVLALEMTLLQMLPKPVHWKIWFTTFIYAPIAAIILYFVVTFDKILQVYIIRDFTLGERLLTESRVLTEYLAKMLLLHPYDFGLFHDDFVISRGLFDPSTTIFAIILVVV
;
A
#
# COMPACT_ATOMS: atom_id res chain seq x y z
N MET A 1 18.11 40.18 10.39
CA MET A 1 16.82 39.67 9.90
C MET A 1 16.61 38.28 10.48
N ASN A 2 15.54 38.08 11.26
CA ASN A 2 15.36 36.98 12.21
C ASN A 2 15.23 35.59 11.57
N THR A 3 15.98 34.60 12.07
CA THR A 3 15.89 33.17 11.69
C THR A 3 14.47 32.60 11.84
N LYS A 4 13.68 33.11 12.79
CA LYS A 4 12.27 32.73 12.96
C LYS A 4 11.39 33.12 11.77
N ASN A 5 11.69 34.26 11.12
CA ASN A 5 10.95 34.72 9.95
C ASN A 5 11.30 33.87 8.72
N SER A 6 12.56 33.44 8.55
CA SER A 6 12.95 32.61 7.41
C SER A 6 12.36 31.20 7.49
N HIS A 7 12.32 30.58 8.68
CA HIS A 7 11.65 29.28 8.86
C HIS A 7 10.14 29.35 8.57
N PHE A 8 9.47 30.41 9.03
CA PHE A 8 8.05 30.61 8.77
C PHE A 8 7.75 30.79 7.27
N THR A 9 8.56 31.58 6.56
CA THR A 9 8.44 31.75 5.10
C THR A 9 8.64 30.42 4.36
N LEU A 10 9.59 29.61 4.81
CA LEU A 10 9.88 28.30 4.22
C LEU A 10 8.68 27.34 4.39
N GLU A 11 8.13 27.21 5.59
CA GLU A 11 6.97 26.36 5.86
C GLU A 11 5.74 26.76 5.05
N ILE A 12 5.45 28.06 4.93
CA ILE A 12 4.35 28.56 4.09
C ILE A 12 4.59 28.20 2.62
N THR A 13 5.82 28.39 2.13
CA THR A 13 6.16 28.13 0.73
C THR A 13 5.95 26.66 0.38
N TYR A 14 6.55 25.74 1.15
CA TYR A 14 6.40 24.30 0.90
C TYR A 14 4.99 23.79 1.20
N GLY A 15 4.29 24.37 2.18
CA GLY A 15 2.87 24.10 2.41
C GLY A 15 2.00 24.50 1.22
N GLY A 16 2.25 25.67 0.63
CA GLY A 16 1.58 26.13 -0.59
C GLY A 16 1.88 25.25 -1.80
N LEU A 17 3.15 24.85 -2.00
CA LEU A 17 3.55 23.92 -3.06
C LEU A 17 2.90 22.55 -2.89
N PHE A 18 2.85 22.03 -1.67
CA PHE A 18 2.19 20.77 -1.36
C PHE A 18 0.68 20.84 -1.64
N PHE A 19 0.01 21.92 -1.24
CA PHE A 19 -1.40 22.13 -1.55
C PHE A 19 -1.66 22.23 -3.05
N LEU A 20 -0.82 22.97 -3.79
CA LEU A 20 -0.89 23.05 -5.24
C LEU A 20 -0.71 21.67 -5.89
N LEU A 21 0.22 20.85 -5.39
CA LEU A 21 0.43 19.48 -5.86
C LEU A 21 -0.83 18.62 -5.71
N LEU A 22 -1.56 18.74 -4.58
CA LEU A 22 -2.83 18.04 -4.40
C LEU A 22 -3.90 18.50 -5.41
N LEU A 23 -4.01 19.81 -5.65
CA LEU A 23 -4.95 20.37 -6.64
C LEU A 23 -4.61 19.93 -8.07
N VAL A 24 -3.33 19.93 -8.44
CA VAL A 24 -2.87 19.45 -9.75
C VAL A 24 -3.21 17.97 -9.90
N THR A 25 -2.93 17.16 -8.88
CA THR A 25 -3.27 15.73 -8.90
C THR A 25 -4.77 15.54 -9.06
N LEU A 26 -5.60 16.24 -8.29
CA LEU A 26 -7.06 16.20 -8.42
C LEU A 26 -7.50 16.52 -9.86
N GLY A 27 -6.97 17.59 -10.45
CA GLY A 27 -7.30 18.01 -11.81
C GLY A 27 -6.89 16.99 -12.89
N LEU A 28 -5.71 16.38 -12.76
CA LEU A 28 -5.22 15.37 -13.72
C LEU A 28 -6.09 14.12 -13.76
N TYR A 29 -6.58 13.65 -12.60
CA TYR A 29 -7.41 12.45 -12.50
C TYR A 29 -8.90 12.72 -12.77
N TRP A 30 -9.34 13.98 -12.80
CA TRP A 30 -10.76 14.35 -12.82
C TRP A 30 -11.52 13.80 -14.03
N SER A 31 -10.92 13.89 -15.21
CA SER A 31 -11.51 13.36 -16.45
C SER A 31 -11.67 11.83 -16.40
N GLY A 32 -10.74 11.15 -15.72
CA GLY A 32 -10.75 9.70 -15.53
C GLY A 32 -11.94 9.20 -14.70
N LEU A 33 -12.56 10.04 -13.87
CA LEU A 33 -13.72 9.67 -13.06
C LEU A 33 -14.94 9.28 -13.91
N TYR A 34 -15.07 9.82 -15.12
CA TYR A 34 -16.19 9.55 -16.03
C TYR A 34 -16.02 8.26 -16.86
N SER A 35 -14.91 7.55 -16.71
CA SER A 35 -14.68 6.28 -17.41
C SER A 35 -15.52 5.14 -16.82
N THR A 36 -15.68 4.04 -17.54
CA THR A 36 -16.47 2.86 -17.13
C THR A 36 -15.77 2.01 -16.07
N PHE A 37 -16.50 1.09 -15.43
CA PHE A 37 -15.88 -0.03 -14.70
C PHE A 37 -14.99 -0.85 -15.64
N MET A 38 -13.92 -1.45 -15.09
CA MET A 38 -12.88 -2.15 -15.85
C MET A 38 -12.62 -3.53 -15.26
N LEU A 39 -12.31 -4.52 -16.11
CA LEU A 39 -11.76 -5.83 -15.70
C LEU A 39 -12.50 -6.47 -14.51
N ASP A 40 -11.79 -6.66 -13.39
CA ASP A 40 -12.26 -7.33 -12.18
C ASP A 40 -13.23 -6.46 -11.37
N ASP A 41 -13.59 -5.25 -11.81
CA ASP A 41 -14.63 -4.45 -11.14
C ASP A 41 -15.95 -5.22 -11.09
N SER A 42 -16.46 -5.67 -12.23
CA SER A 42 -17.70 -6.44 -12.32
C SER A 42 -17.68 -7.71 -11.47
N PRO A 43 -16.80 -8.71 -11.67
CA PRO A 43 -16.88 -9.96 -10.92
C PRO A 43 -16.69 -9.79 -9.40
N ASN A 44 -16.10 -8.69 -8.92
CA ASN A 44 -15.99 -8.40 -7.49
C ASN A 44 -17.18 -7.60 -6.94
N LEU A 45 -17.86 -6.82 -7.76
CA LEU A 45 -18.90 -5.87 -7.33
C LEU A 45 -20.31 -6.26 -7.78
N ASP A 46 -20.49 -7.23 -8.69
CA ASP A 46 -21.80 -7.65 -9.21
C ASP A 46 -22.80 -7.97 -8.08
N ASN A 47 -22.33 -8.60 -6.99
CA ASN A 47 -23.16 -8.93 -5.84
C ASN A 47 -23.68 -7.71 -5.03
N LEU A 48 -23.24 -6.48 -5.33
CA LEU A 48 -23.81 -5.27 -4.74
C LEU A 48 -25.29 -5.12 -5.10
N GLU A 49 -25.72 -5.63 -6.27
CA GLU A 49 -27.12 -5.61 -6.71
C GLU A 49 -28.08 -6.36 -5.74
N LYS A 50 -27.52 -7.23 -4.90
CA LYS A 50 -28.27 -8.02 -3.91
C LYS A 50 -28.48 -7.27 -2.60
N ILE A 51 -27.88 -6.09 -2.43
CA ILE A 51 -28.09 -5.22 -1.27
C ILE A 51 -29.40 -4.46 -1.47
N THR A 52 -30.32 -4.60 -0.53
CA THR A 52 -31.68 -4.04 -0.60
C THR A 52 -32.02 -3.27 0.67
N ASP A 53 -32.80 -2.19 0.56
CA ASP A 53 -33.21 -1.38 1.72
C ASP A 53 -34.00 -2.17 2.78
N GLU A 54 -34.84 -3.11 2.35
CA GLU A 54 -35.67 -3.94 3.25
C GLU A 54 -34.84 -4.84 4.17
N ALA A 55 -33.67 -5.28 3.70
CA ALA A 55 -32.77 -6.20 4.37
C ALA A 55 -31.34 -5.64 4.42
N LEU A 56 -31.20 -4.32 4.60
CA LEU A 56 -29.93 -3.61 4.39
C LEU A 56 -28.76 -4.23 5.15
N TRP A 57 -28.89 -4.38 6.47
CA TRP A 57 -27.80 -4.88 7.30
C TRP A 57 -27.42 -6.34 7.02
N SER A 58 -28.41 -7.20 6.77
CA SER A 58 -28.17 -8.61 6.48
C SER A 58 -27.59 -8.81 5.08
N SER A 59 -28.10 -8.10 4.07
CA SER A 59 -27.59 -8.17 2.70
C SER A 59 -26.19 -7.56 2.57
N MET A 60 -25.89 -6.44 3.24
CA MET A 60 -24.52 -5.93 3.35
C MET A 60 -23.59 -6.93 4.05
N GLY A 61 -24.04 -7.54 5.16
CA GLY A 61 -23.29 -8.57 5.85
C GLY A 61 -22.96 -9.77 4.97
N GLN A 62 -23.94 -10.22 4.16
CA GLN A 62 -23.74 -11.30 3.19
C GLN A 62 -22.77 -10.90 2.07
N PHE A 63 -22.84 -9.67 1.55
CA PHE A 63 -21.88 -9.18 0.57
C PHE A 63 -20.44 -9.17 1.12
N ILE A 64 -20.27 -8.66 2.34
CA ILE A 64 -18.96 -8.55 3.00
C ILE A 64 -18.39 -9.94 3.33
N ALA A 65 -19.24 -10.88 3.80
CA ALA A 65 -18.82 -12.22 4.20
C ALA A 65 -18.70 -13.21 3.03
N GLY A 66 -19.53 -13.04 1.99
CA GLY A 66 -19.67 -13.99 0.88
C GLY A 66 -18.83 -13.66 -0.35
N GLY A 67 -18.03 -12.59 -0.31
CA GLY A 67 -17.34 -12.01 -1.48
C GLY A 67 -16.71 -13.08 -2.38
N GLY A 68 -17.07 -13.12 -3.66
CA GLY A 68 -16.69 -14.20 -4.59
C GLY A 68 -15.20 -14.55 -4.63
N VAL A 69 -14.45 -13.97 -5.57
CA VAL A 69 -12.99 -14.19 -5.69
C VAL A 69 -12.21 -13.43 -4.60
N SER A 70 -12.86 -12.46 -3.93
CA SER A 70 -12.27 -11.55 -2.93
C SER A 70 -12.79 -11.75 -1.49
N SER A 71 -13.24 -12.95 -1.14
CA SER A 71 -13.81 -13.30 0.20
C SER A 71 -12.91 -12.96 1.40
N ALA A 72 -11.63 -12.67 1.16
CA ALA A 72 -10.64 -12.35 2.19
C ALA A 72 -10.49 -10.85 2.53
N ARG A 73 -11.33 -9.94 1.99
CA ARG A 73 -11.09 -8.48 2.07
C ARG A 73 -12.26 -7.67 2.66
N PRO A 74 -12.71 -7.99 3.89
CA PRO A 74 -13.97 -7.45 4.44
C PRO A 74 -13.98 -5.93 4.58
N LEU A 75 -12.84 -5.29 4.88
CA LEU A 75 -12.81 -3.84 5.05
C LEU A 75 -13.01 -3.11 3.72
N SER A 76 -12.44 -3.63 2.63
CA SER A 76 -12.66 -3.05 1.31
C SER A 76 -14.07 -3.29 0.80
N LEU A 77 -14.60 -4.51 0.98
CA LEU A 77 -15.98 -4.83 0.62
C LEU A 77 -16.97 -3.95 1.39
N LEU A 78 -16.72 -3.65 2.67
CA LEU A 78 -17.53 -2.70 3.42
C LEU A 78 -17.57 -1.32 2.73
N THR A 79 -16.43 -0.80 2.26
CA THR A 79 -16.43 0.51 1.57
C THR A 79 -17.20 0.50 0.25
N PHE A 80 -17.27 -0.65 -0.45
CA PHE A 80 -18.06 -0.79 -1.66
C PHE A 80 -19.56 -0.95 -1.34
N ALA A 81 -19.89 -1.71 -0.29
CA ALA A 81 -21.25 -1.89 0.18
C ALA A 81 -21.91 -0.56 0.56
N LEU A 82 -21.14 0.39 1.10
CA LEU A 82 -21.63 1.74 1.39
C LEU A 82 -21.99 2.56 0.14
N GLN A 83 -21.64 2.09 -1.06
CA GLN A 83 -21.91 2.75 -2.35
C GLN A 83 -22.85 1.92 -3.24
N PHE A 84 -23.61 0.99 -2.67
CA PHE A 84 -24.44 0.08 -3.45
C PHE A 84 -25.49 0.80 -4.33
N TYR A 85 -25.99 1.97 -3.93
CA TYR A 85 -26.92 2.77 -4.75
C TYR A 85 -26.33 3.26 -6.08
N ASP A 86 -25.00 3.43 -6.15
CA ASP A 86 -24.32 3.85 -7.37
C ASP A 86 -24.01 2.66 -8.30
N TRP A 87 -24.18 1.43 -7.83
CA TRP A 87 -23.93 0.23 -8.64
C TRP A 87 -25.15 -0.09 -9.54
N PRO A 88 -24.97 -0.52 -10.81
CA PRO A 88 -23.73 -0.65 -11.59
C PRO A 88 -23.48 0.55 -12.54
N HIS A 89 -24.20 1.67 -12.38
CA HIS A 89 -24.24 2.74 -13.39
C HIS A 89 -23.46 4.01 -13.00
N GLY A 90 -22.97 4.11 -11.77
CA GLY A 90 -22.30 5.28 -11.21
C GLY A 90 -20.81 5.07 -10.91
N PRO A 91 -19.95 4.68 -11.87
CA PRO A 91 -18.51 4.48 -11.62
C PRO A 91 -17.80 5.74 -11.09
N TRP A 92 -18.33 6.92 -11.42
CA TRP A 92 -17.82 8.20 -10.95
C TRP A 92 -17.72 8.27 -9.42
N ALA A 93 -18.79 7.85 -8.70
CA ALA A 93 -18.82 7.90 -7.24
C ALA A 93 -17.76 6.98 -6.62
N PHE A 94 -17.56 5.80 -7.21
CA PHE A 94 -16.54 4.86 -6.76
C PHE A 94 -15.12 5.38 -6.97
N LYS A 95 -14.84 5.94 -8.16
CA LYS A 95 -13.53 6.48 -8.52
C LYS A 95 -13.20 7.76 -7.78
N TYR A 96 -14.20 8.58 -7.47
CA TYR A 96 -14.03 9.76 -6.65
C TYR A 96 -13.50 9.38 -5.25
N VAL A 97 -14.09 8.36 -4.61
CA VAL A 97 -13.59 7.84 -3.33
C VAL A 97 -12.15 7.33 -3.45
N ASN A 98 -11.82 6.61 -4.51
CA ASN A 98 -10.43 6.18 -4.76
C ASN A 98 -9.48 7.37 -4.93
N LEU A 99 -9.88 8.41 -5.65
CA LEU A 99 -9.05 9.61 -5.80
C LEU A 99 -8.82 10.30 -4.45
N MET A 100 -9.84 10.38 -3.59
CA MET A 100 -9.69 10.94 -2.24
C MET A 100 -8.75 10.11 -1.37
N ILE A 101 -8.84 8.78 -1.45
CA ILE A 101 -7.92 7.88 -0.73
C ILE A 101 -6.49 8.02 -1.27
N HIS A 102 -6.30 8.19 -2.58
CA HIS A 102 -4.98 8.45 -3.19
C HIS A 102 -4.35 9.75 -2.69
N LEU A 103 -5.13 10.85 -2.65
CA LEU A 103 -4.67 12.13 -2.09
C LEU A 103 -4.32 11.99 -0.61
N LEU A 104 -5.14 11.27 0.16
CA LEU A 104 -4.88 10.99 1.57
C LEU A 104 -3.60 10.16 1.76
N ASN A 105 -3.36 9.16 0.91
CA ASN A 105 -2.09 8.43 0.88
C ASN A 105 -0.92 9.37 0.56
N GLY A 106 -1.07 10.30 -0.37
CA GLY A 106 -0.06 11.35 -0.64
C GLY A 106 0.27 12.19 0.60
N CYS A 107 -0.74 12.61 1.37
CA CYS A 107 -0.56 13.31 2.64
C CYS A 107 0.23 12.47 3.67
N LEU A 108 -0.06 11.18 3.77
CA LEU A 108 0.65 10.26 4.65
C LEU A 108 2.08 10.02 4.17
N VAL A 109 2.32 9.88 2.86
CA VAL A 109 3.66 9.79 2.28
C VAL A 109 4.48 11.04 2.59
N PHE A 110 3.88 12.23 2.46
CA PHE A 110 4.54 13.49 2.80
C PHE A 110 4.94 13.50 4.28
N TRP A 111 4.03 13.13 5.16
CA TRP A 111 4.28 13.08 6.60
C TRP A 111 5.36 12.07 6.97
N LEU A 112 5.27 10.84 6.44
CA LEU A 112 6.27 9.80 6.68
C LEU A 112 7.65 10.27 6.20
N SER A 113 7.73 10.89 5.03
CA SER A 113 8.99 11.42 4.48
C SER A 113 9.60 12.50 5.37
N LEU A 114 8.78 13.37 5.98
CA LEU A 114 9.26 14.34 6.97
C LEU A 114 9.80 13.68 8.23
N LEU A 115 9.16 12.60 8.72
CA LEU A 115 9.66 11.85 9.87
C LEU A 115 11.00 11.17 9.55
N LEU A 116 11.11 10.56 8.38
CA LEU A 116 12.35 9.92 7.92
C LEU A 116 13.47 10.94 7.71
N ALA A 117 13.18 12.10 7.13
CA ALA A 117 14.13 13.19 6.96
C ALA A 117 14.72 13.68 8.31
N ARG A 118 13.89 13.72 9.36
CA ARG A 118 14.35 14.07 10.72
C ARG A 118 15.26 13.00 11.30
N LEU A 119 14.95 11.72 11.09
CA LEU A 119 15.81 10.61 11.53
C LEU A 119 17.16 10.62 10.81
N LEU A 120 17.18 11.06 9.55
CA LEU A 120 18.39 11.27 8.76
C LEU A 120 19.13 12.59 9.10
N VAL A 121 18.65 13.35 10.09
CA VAL A 121 19.24 14.63 10.53
C VAL A 121 19.40 15.63 9.37
N LEU A 122 18.47 15.62 8.42
CA LEU A 122 18.46 16.59 7.33
C LEU A 122 18.07 17.99 7.86
N SER A 123 18.58 19.04 7.22
CA SER A 123 18.08 20.40 7.48
C SER A 123 16.60 20.51 7.15
N THR A 124 15.88 21.45 7.78
CA THR A 124 14.44 21.65 7.57
C THR A 124 14.08 21.76 6.09
N GLU A 125 14.86 22.55 5.34
CA GLU A 125 14.66 22.72 3.90
C GLU A 125 14.88 21.43 3.11
N ARG A 126 15.98 20.71 3.35
CA ARG A 126 16.23 19.42 2.67
C ARG A 126 15.16 18.39 2.99
N GLY A 127 14.66 18.38 4.23
CA GLY A 127 13.56 17.50 4.62
C GLY A 127 12.25 17.82 3.91
N LEU A 128 11.92 19.12 3.76
CA LEU A 128 10.73 19.55 3.01
C LEU A 128 10.86 19.25 1.50
N ILE A 129 12.05 19.45 0.91
CA ILE A 129 12.32 19.09 -0.48
C ILE A 129 12.15 17.58 -0.67
N LEU A 130 12.76 16.76 0.19
CA LEU A 130 12.64 15.30 0.13
C LEU A 130 11.17 14.86 0.22
N ALA A 131 10.42 15.41 1.18
CA ALA A 131 9.01 15.07 1.34
C ALA A 131 8.18 15.51 0.13
N LEU A 132 8.38 16.73 -0.39
CA LEU A 132 7.64 17.22 -1.54
C LEU A 132 7.92 16.40 -2.80
N LEU A 133 9.20 16.11 -3.08
CA LEU A 133 9.59 15.30 -4.24
C LEU A 133 9.08 13.87 -4.14
N THR A 134 9.20 13.23 -2.97
CA THR A 134 8.71 11.86 -2.75
C THR A 134 7.19 11.79 -2.93
N THR A 135 6.46 12.77 -2.42
CA THR A 135 5.00 12.84 -2.60
C THR A 135 4.60 13.19 -4.02
N ALA A 136 5.34 14.07 -4.70
CA ALA A 136 5.09 14.38 -6.11
C ALA A 136 5.28 13.14 -6.99
N LEU A 137 6.36 12.39 -6.77
CA LEU A 137 6.57 11.10 -7.40
C LEU A 137 5.38 10.17 -7.08
N TRP A 138 5.01 9.98 -5.82
CA TRP A 138 3.85 9.14 -5.48
C TRP A 138 2.55 9.54 -6.18
N LEU A 139 2.18 10.83 -6.14
CA LEU A 139 0.87 11.28 -6.60
C LEU A 139 0.75 11.32 -8.13
N LEU A 140 1.83 11.72 -8.80
CA LEU A 140 1.84 12.00 -10.24
C LEU A 140 2.36 10.85 -11.09
N HIS A 141 2.91 9.79 -10.48
CA HIS A 141 3.48 8.69 -11.24
C HIS A 141 2.39 7.93 -12.04
N PRO A 142 2.57 7.69 -13.35
CA PRO A 142 1.57 7.01 -14.18
C PRO A 142 1.17 5.61 -13.71
N LEU A 143 2.06 4.87 -13.03
CA LEU A 143 1.74 3.58 -12.39
C LEU A 143 0.54 3.65 -11.44
N GLN A 144 0.24 4.82 -10.87
CA GLN A 144 -0.90 4.96 -9.97
C GLN A 144 -2.22 5.14 -10.72
N VAL A 145 -2.22 5.38 -12.04
CA VAL A 145 -3.44 5.60 -12.82
C VAL A 145 -4.38 4.40 -12.72
N SER A 146 -3.86 3.19 -12.92
CA SER A 146 -4.64 1.97 -12.75
C SER A 146 -5.08 1.79 -11.29
N THR A 147 -4.20 2.03 -10.32
CA THR A 147 -4.55 1.96 -8.89
C THR A 147 -5.69 2.90 -8.50
N VAL A 148 -5.82 4.07 -9.14
CA VAL A 148 -6.85 5.07 -8.83
C VAL A 148 -8.14 4.86 -9.61
N LEU A 149 -8.04 4.63 -10.92
CA LEU A 149 -9.21 4.61 -11.80
C LEU A 149 -9.81 3.21 -11.99
N TYR A 150 -9.10 2.15 -11.59
CA TYR A 150 -9.64 0.79 -11.53
C TYR A 150 -10.28 0.58 -10.15
N VAL A 151 -11.61 0.48 -10.08
CA VAL A 151 -12.36 0.69 -8.83
C VAL A 151 -11.95 -0.29 -7.73
N VAL A 152 -11.82 -1.58 -8.03
CA VAL A 152 -11.44 -2.61 -7.05
C VAL A 152 -10.03 -2.45 -6.51
N GLN A 153 -9.15 -1.68 -7.17
CA GLN A 153 -7.83 -1.34 -6.63
C GLN A 153 -7.89 -0.42 -5.42
N ARG A 154 -9.09 0.07 -5.02
CA ARG A 154 -9.32 0.61 -3.67
C ARG A 154 -8.79 -0.29 -2.57
N MET A 155 -8.87 -1.61 -2.76
CA MET A 155 -8.30 -2.61 -1.84
C MET A 155 -6.80 -2.35 -1.59
N THR A 156 -6.05 -2.11 -2.66
CA THR A 156 -4.62 -1.78 -2.61
C THR A 156 -4.38 -0.43 -1.93
N GLN A 157 -5.22 0.56 -2.22
CA GLN A 157 -5.07 1.90 -1.64
C GLN A 157 -5.37 1.95 -0.14
N LEU A 158 -6.41 1.24 0.32
CA LEU A 158 -6.75 1.13 1.74
C LEU A 158 -5.66 0.36 2.49
N SER A 159 -5.17 -0.75 1.92
CA SER A 159 -4.03 -1.49 2.47
C SER A 159 -2.80 -0.59 2.64
N THR A 160 -2.51 0.23 1.63
CA THR A 160 -1.43 1.23 1.67
C THR A 160 -1.67 2.28 2.75
N LEU A 161 -2.89 2.82 2.84
CA LEU A 161 -3.27 3.83 3.83
C LEU A 161 -2.99 3.35 5.25
N PHE A 162 -3.49 2.17 5.59
CA PHE A 162 -3.28 1.63 6.93
C PHE A 162 -1.82 1.21 7.16
N THR A 163 -1.11 0.76 6.14
CA THR A 163 0.34 0.54 6.23
C THR A 163 1.09 1.83 6.57
N LEU A 164 0.81 2.93 5.87
CA LEU A 164 1.44 4.23 6.11
C LEU A 164 1.10 4.78 7.51
N VAL A 165 -0.16 4.67 7.94
CA VAL A 165 -0.59 5.03 9.31
C VAL A 165 0.17 4.19 10.35
N GLY A 166 0.32 2.89 10.10
CA GLY A 166 1.08 1.98 10.95
C GLY A 166 2.54 2.40 11.10
N LEU A 167 3.22 2.70 9.99
CA LEU A 167 4.61 3.16 9.98
C LEU A 167 4.79 4.51 10.68
N ILE A 168 3.94 5.50 10.39
CA ILE A 168 3.99 6.82 11.03
C ILE A 168 3.81 6.69 12.54
N THR A 169 2.80 5.91 12.96
CA THR A 169 2.50 5.69 14.37
C THR A 169 3.64 4.93 15.05
N TYR A 170 4.22 3.95 14.36
CA TYR A 170 5.38 3.21 14.83
C TYR A 170 6.59 4.12 15.09
N LEU A 171 6.97 4.97 14.12
CA LEU A 171 8.09 5.91 14.27
C LEU A 171 7.88 6.86 15.45
N LYS A 172 6.68 7.42 15.59
CA LYS A 172 6.33 8.28 16.73
C LYS A 172 6.39 7.55 18.07
N GLY A 173 5.86 6.33 18.12
CA GLY A 173 5.91 5.50 19.32
C GLY A 173 7.35 5.13 19.69
N ARG A 174 8.20 4.86 18.69
CA ARG A 174 9.63 4.61 18.91
C ARG A 174 10.35 5.82 19.48
N GLN A 175 10.04 7.03 19.01
CA GLN A 175 10.57 8.25 19.60
C GLN A 175 10.14 8.41 21.08
N LEU A 176 8.87 8.16 21.40
CA LEU A 176 8.39 8.20 22.79
C LEU A 176 9.14 7.20 23.68
N LEU A 177 9.40 5.99 23.18
CA LEU A 177 10.20 5.00 23.92
C LEU A 177 11.64 5.47 24.12
N ALA A 178 12.24 6.12 23.12
CA ALA A 178 13.59 6.69 23.24
C ALA A 178 13.67 7.84 24.26
N GLU A 179 12.58 8.60 24.40
CA GLU A 179 12.40 9.64 25.43
C GLU A 179 11.97 9.08 26.80
N ASN A 180 12.08 7.77 27.02
CA ASN A 180 11.69 7.06 28.25
C ASN A 180 10.20 7.20 28.63
N LYS A 181 9.31 7.54 27.69
CA LYS A 181 7.85 7.61 27.89
C LYS A 181 7.21 6.24 27.61
N LEU A 182 7.59 5.24 28.41
CA LEU A 182 7.36 3.82 28.12
C LEU A 182 5.90 3.46 27.82
N SER A 183 4.96 3.79 28.71
CA SER A 183 3.55 3.41 28.56
C SER A 183 2.92 3.99 27.30
N LYS A 184 3.16 5.30 27.04
CA LYS A 184 2.66 5.96 25.84
C LYS A 184 3.33 5.39 24.59
N GLY A 185 4.64 5.14 24.63
CA GLY A 185 5.36 4.56 23.50
C GLY A 185 4.86 3.17 23.13
N PHE A 186 4.75 2.26 24.11
CA PHE A 186 4.23 0.91 23.88
C PHE A 186 2.77 0.91 23.41
N LEU A 187 1.89 1.73 24.00
CA LEU A 187 0.52 1.87 23.53
C LEU A 187 0.48 2.34 22.07
N THR A 188 1.29 3.35 21.74
CA THR A 188 1.36 3.93 20.39
C THR A 188 1.80 2.89 19.37
N ILE A 189 2.93 2.19 19.59
CA ILE A 189 3.40 1.18 18.63
C ILE A 189 2.46 -0.03 18.56
N SER A 190 1.82 -0.43 19.66
CA SER A 190 0.88 -1.56 19.67
C SER A 190 -0.38 -1.25 18.88
N LEU A 191 -0.96 -0.05 19.07
CA LEU A 191 -2.10 0.39 18.26
C LEU A 191 -1.71 0.61 16.80
N GLY A 192 -0.54 1.21 16.56
CA GLY A 192 -0.02 1.43 15.22
C GLY A 192 0.14 0.14 14.42
N ILE A 193 0.81 -0.86 14.97
CA ILE A 193 1.05 -2.13 14.27
C ILE A 193 -0.17 -3.05 14.32
N GLY A 194 -0.80 -3.20 15.49
CA GLY A 194 -1.94 -4.08 15.68
C GLY A 194 -3.15 -3.65 14.86
N LEU A 195 -3.69 -2.45 15.12
CA LEU A 195 -4.91 -2.00 14.45
C LEU A 195 -4.68 -1.73 12.96
N SER A 196 -3.59 -1.01 12.62
CA SER A 196 -3.34 -0.71 11.21
C SER A 196 -2.94 -1.95 10.43
N GLY A 197 -2.25 -2.92 11.03
CA GLY A 197 -1.98 -4.22 10.40
C GLY A 197 -3.26 -5.01 10.11
N ILE A 198 -4.19 -5.08 11.08
CA ILE A 198 -5.50 -5.73 10.89
C ILE A 198 -6.26 -5.06 9.74
N PHE A 199 -6.36 -3.73 9.73
CA PHE A 199 -7.07 -3.00 8.69
C PHE A 199 -6.38 -3.08 7.32
N ALA A 200 -5.04 -3.08 7.29
CA ALA A 200 -4.30 -3.23 6.04
C ALA A 200 -4.57 -4.61 5.41
N VAL A 201 -4.39 -5.69 6.18
CA VAL A 201 -4.63 -7.07 5.72
C VAL A 201 -6.11 -7.31 5.36
N SER A 202 -7.04 -6.75 6.15
CA SER A 202 -8.48 -6.83 5.86
C SER A 202 -8.89 -6.04 4.61
N SER A 203 -8.01 -5.18 4.10
CA SER A 203 -8.21 -4.47 2.84
C SER A 203 -7.59 -5.24 1.68
N LYS A 204 -6.37 -5.74 1.85
CA LYS A 204 -5.66 -6.58 0.88
C LYS A 204 -4.53 -7.35 1.56
N GLU A 205 -4.26 -8.55 1.06
CA GLU A 205 -3.25 -9.47 1.59
C GLU A 205 -1.83 -8.84 1.69
N ASN A 206 -1.48 -7.90 0.81
CA ASN A 206 -0.19 -7.21 0.84
C ASN A 206 -0.02 -6.28 2.07
N GLY A 207 -1.07 -6.02 2.84
CA GLY A 207 -0.98 -5.28 4.11
C GLY A 207 -0.08 -5.96 5.14
N VAL A 208 0.18 -7.26 4.98
CA VAL A 208 1.12 -8.04 5.77
C VAL A 208 2.54 -7.47 5.74
N LEU A 209 2.90 -6.77 4.65
CA LEU A 209 4.22 -6.17 4.46
C LEU A 209 4.54 -5.09 5.50
N LEU A 210 3.55 -4.54 6.21
CA LEU A 210 3.78 -3.62 7.33
C LEU A 210 4.80 -4.18 8.33
N LEU A 211 4.74 -5.49 8.63
CA LEU A 211 5.68 -6.14 9.56
C LEU A 211 7.12 -6.13 9.02
N LEU A 212 7.28 -6.37 7.72
CA LEU A 212 8.58 -6.36 7.06
C LEU A 212 9.15 -4.93 6.93
N TYR A 213 8.29 -3.94 6.70
CA TYR A 213 8.71 -2.53 6.70
C TYR A 213 9.15 -2.05 8.09
N VAL A 214 8.48 -2.50 9.15
CA VAL A 214 8.93 -2.25 10.54
C VAL A 214 10.30 -2.89 10.79
N LEU A 215 10.49 -4.13 10.36
CA LEU A 215 11.78 -4.82 10.45
C LEU A 215 12.88 -4.05 9.70
N ALA A 216 12.60 -3.58 8.49
CA ALA A 216 13.54 -2.79 7.71
C ALA A 216 13.93 -1.49 8.45
N LEU A 217 12.96 -0.77 9.02
CA LEU A 217 13.22 0.43 9.82
C LEU A 217 14.09 0.15 11.05
N GLU A 218 13.82 -0.94 11.78
CA GLU A 218 14.60 -1.33 12.97
C GLU A 218 16.02 -1.80 12.65
N MET A 219 16.22 -2.44 11.50
CA MET A 219 17.54 -2.88 11.04
C MET A 219 18.37 -1.74 10.44
N THR A 220 17.75 -0.64 10.04
CA THR A 220 18.42 0.48 9.36
C THR A 220 18.42 1.74 10.22
N LEU A 221 17.34 2.54 10.13
CA LEU A 221 17.28 3.89 10.67
C LEU A 221 17.11 3.95 12.20
N LEU A 222 16.51 2.93 12.81
CA LEU A 222 16.19 2.92 14.23
C LEU A 222 17.15 2.07 15.06
N GLN A 223 18.16 1.47 14.44
CA GLN A 223 19.10 0.53 15.09
C GLN A 223 19.77 1.13 16.34
N MET A 224 20.05 2.43 16.32
CA MET A 224 20.76 3.17 17.38
C MET A 224 19.83 3.65 18.50
N LEU A 225 18.51 3.59 18.31
CA LEU A 225 17.57 4.03 19.34
C LEU A 225 17.57 3.02 20.50
N PRO A 226 17.51 3.51 21.76
CA PRO A 226 17.51 2.62 22.91
C PRO A 226 16.28 1.70 22.87
N LYS A 227 16.50 0.45 23.28
CA LYS A 227 15.50 -0.60 23.35
C LYS A 227 15.10 -0.80 24.83
N PRO A 228 13.85 -0.52 25.21
CA PRO A 228 13.40 -0.63 26.61
C PRO A 228 13.36 -2.09 27.11
N VAL A 229 13.19 -2.28 28.42
CA VAL A 229 13.23 -3.61 29.08
C VAL A 229 12.29 -4.64 28.43
N HIS A 230 11.06 -4.25 28.09
CA HIS A 230 10.06 -5.14 27.48
C HIS A 230 10.12 -5.20 25.95
N TRP A 231 11.16 -4.63 25.33
CA TRP A 231 11.28 -4.56 23.87
C TRP A 231 11.22 -5.92 23.19
N LYS A 232 12.00 -6.90 23.70
CA LYS A 232 12.04 -8.25 23.13
C LYS A 232 10.69 -8.94 23.16
N ILE A 233 9.97 -8.83 24.28
CA ILE A 233 8.64 -9.43 24.44
C ILE A 233 7.68 -8.79 23.44
N TRP A 234 7.65 -7.45 23.37
CA TRP A 234 6.79 -6.73 22.45
C TRP A 234 7.07 -7.12 20.99
N PHE A 235 8.34 -7.14 20.59
CA PHE A 235 8.74 -7.43 19.22
C PHE A 235 8.43 -8.88 18.83
N THR A 236 8.64 -9.83 19.74
CA THR A 236 8.23 -11.22 19.54
C THR A 236 6.72 -11.32 19.35
N THR A 237 5.91 -10.65 20.18
CA THR A 237 4.45 -10.74 20.11
C THR A 237 3.85 -10.06 18.87
N PHE A 238 4.34 -8.86 18.51
CA PHE A 238 3.72 -8.04 17.46
C PHE A 238 4.35 -8.20 16.08
N ILE A 239 5.58 -8.72 15.98
CA ILE A 239 6.31 -8.85 14.71
C ILE A 239 6.62 -10.31 14.42
N TYR A 240 7.41 -10.98 15.27
CA TYR A 240 7.87 -12.34 14.96
C TYR A 240 6.77 -13.40 15.02
N ALA A 241 5.87 -13.36 16.01
CA ALA A 241 4.80 -14.33 16.15
C ALA A 241 3.80 -14.25 14.97
N PRO A 242 3.33 -13.07 14.52
CA PRO A 242 2.52 -12.97 13.31
C PRO A 242 3.26 -13.46 12.06
N ILE A 243 4.53 -13.08 11.85
CA ILE A 243 5.33 -13.59 10.72
C ILE A 243 5.44 -15.11 10.76
N ALA A 244 5.72 -15.69 11.92
CA ALA A 244 5.79 -17.14 12.10
C ALA A 244 4.44 -17.82 11.83
N ALA A 245 3.32 -17.21 12.25
CA ALA A 245 1.98 -17.70 11.97
C ALA A 245 1.66 -17.68 10.47
N ILE A 246 2.09 -16.64 9.75
CA ILE A 246 1.94 -16.54 8.29
C ILE A 246 2.78 -17.60 7.58
N ILE A 247 4.04 -17.78 7.99
CA ILE A 247 4.91 -18.83 7.46
C ILE A 247 4.26 -20.21 7.70
N LEU A 248 3.79 -20.47 8.92
CA LEU A 248 3.11 -21.72 9.26
C LEU A 248 1.85 -21.93 8.40
N TYR A 249 1.05 -20.88 8.19
CA TYR A 249 -0.11 -20.93 7.30
C TYR A 249 0.29 -21.35 5.89
N PHE A 250 1.34 -20.75 5.31
CA PHE A 250 1.84 -21.13 3.99
C PHE A 250 2.37 -22.57 3.96
N VAL A 251 3.08 -23.01 4.99
CA VAL A 251 3.57 -24.40 5.09
C VAL A 251 2.42 -25.40 5.14
N VAL A 252 1.38 -25.13 5.95
CA VAL A 252 0.23 -26.03 6.11
C VAL A 252 -0.69 -26.01 4.87
N THR A 253 -0.73 -24.91 4.13
CA THR A 253 -1.58 -24.76 2.94
C THR A 253 -0.83 -24.94 1.61
N PHE A 254 0.45 -25.31 1.66
CA PHE A 254 1.33 -25.36 0.49
C PHE A 254 0.76 -26.23 -0.64
N ASP A 255 0.26 -27.43 -0.32
CA ASP A 255 -0.34 -28.33 -1.31
C ASP A 255 -1.58 -27.72 -1.99
N LYS A 256 -2.41 -27.02 -1.23
CA LYS A 256 -3.59 -26.31 -1.77
C LYS A 256 -3.17 -25.19 -2.71
N ILE A 257 -2.09 -24.47 -2.38
CA ILE A 257 -1.53 -23.43 -3.25
C ILE A 257 -1.01 -24.06 -4.55
N LEU A 258 -0.33 -25.20 -4.48
CA LEU A 258 0.15 -25.90 -5.68
C LEU A 258 -0.99 -26.37 -6.59
N GLN A 259 -2.15 -26.76 -6.02
CA GLN A 259 -3.31 -27.16 -6.82
C GLN A 259 -3.85 -26.04 -7.73
N VAL A 260 -3.68 -24.76 -7.35
CA VAL A 260 -4.08 -23.61 -8.17
C VAL A 260 -3.32 -23.56 -9.50
N TYR A 261 -2.11 -24.12 -9.55
CA TYR A 261 -1.26 -24.12 -10.74
C TYR A 261 -1.56 -25.28 -11.70
N ILE A 262 -2.41 -26.24 -11.34
CA ILE A 262 -2.78 -27.37 -12.22
C ILE A 262 -3.53 -26.88 -13.47
N ILE A 263 -4.33 -25.83 -13.31
CA ILE A 263 -5.11 -25.22 -14.41
C ILE A 263 -4.35 -24.08 -15.11
N ARG A 264 -3.09 -23.84 -14.74
CA ARG A 264 -2.25 -22.79 -15.32
C ARG A 264 -1.23 -23.42 -16.27
N ASP A 265 -0.77 -22.63 -17.22
CA ASP A 265 0.27 -22.99 -18.19
C ASP A 265 1.70 -22.88 -17.60
N PHE A 266 1.83 -22.48 -16.33
CA PHE A 266 3.07 -22.40 -15.58
C PHE A 266 2.92 -22.93 -14.16
N THR A 267 4.03 -23.39 -13.61
CA THR A 267 4.21 -23.83 -12.22
C THR A 267 4.49 -22.66 -11.28
N LEU A 268 4.38 -22.89 -9.96
CA LEU A 268 4.78 -21.91 -8.95
C LEU A 268 6.24 -21.47 -9.11
N GLY A 269 7.15 -22.39 -9.45
CA GLY A 269 8.56 -22.08 -9.66
C GLY A 269 8.78 -21.15 -10.84
N GLU A 270 8.15 -21.44 -11.99
CA GLU A 270 8.21 -20.59 -13.18
C GLU A 270 7.60 -19.21 -12.92
N ARG A 271 6.52 -19.14 -12.12
CA ARG A 271 5.96 -17.85 -11.68
C ARG A 271 6.98 -17.03 -10.89
N LEU A 272 7.67 -17.63 -9.91
CA LEU A 272 8.66 -16.93 -9.10
C LEU A 272 9.88 -16.48 -9.93
N LEU A 273 10.32 -17.31 -10.89
CA LEU A 273 11.36 -16.93 -11.84
C LEU A 273 10.92 -15.75 -12.70
N THR A 274 9.70 -15.81 -13.23
CA THR A 274 9.12 -14.74 -14.07
C THR A 274 8.96 -13.46 -13.26
N GLU A 275 8.53 -13.55 -12.00
CA GLU A 275 8.33 -12.42 -11.09
C GLU A 275 9.59 -11.58 -10.92
N SER A 276 10.78 -12.18 -10.88
CA SER A 276 12.04 -11.40 -10.80
C SER A 276 12.21 -10.42 -11.97
N ARG A 277 11.84 -10.84 -13.18
CA ARG A 277 11.87 -10.00 -14.40
C ARG A 277 10.75 -8.98 -14.38
N VAL A 278 9.55 -9.37 -13.92
CA VAL A 278 8.44 -8.44 -13.75
C VAL A 278 8.83 -7.32 -12.78
N LEU A 279 9.41 -7.64 -11.62
CA LEU A 279 9.89 -6.64 -10.66
C LEU A 279 10.94 -5.70 -11.28
N THR A 280 11.87 -6.25 -12.06
CA THR A 280 12.85 -5.44 -12.80
C THR A 280 12.19 -4.49 -13.79
N GLU A 281 11.16 -4.94 -14.50
CA GLU A 281 10.39 -4.09 -15.41
C GLU A 281 9.61 -3.01 -14.64
N TYR A 282 9.02 -3.32 -13.49
CA TYR A 282 8.38 -2.30 -12.64
C TYR A 282 9.38 -1.27 -12.11
N LEU A 283 10.60 -1.68 -11.74
CA LEU A 283 11.69 -0.75 -11.40
C LEU A 283 12.05 0.15 -12.58
N ALA A 284 12.17 -0.41 -13.79
CA ALA A 284 12.40 0.36 -15.00
C ALA A 284 11.25 1.35 -15.28
N LYS A 285 9.99 0.91 -15.14
CA LYS A 285 8.79 1.77 -15.28
C LYS A 285 8.76 2.90 -14.26
N MET A 286 9.26 2.68 -13.04
CA MET A 286 9.38 3.70 -12.00
C MET A 286 10.47 4.74 -12.32
N LEU A 287 11.58 4.32 -12.91
CA LEU A 287 12.76 5.19 -13.12
C LEU A 287 12.80 5.86 -14.50
N LEU A 288 12.39 5.15 -15.55
CA LEU A 288 12.54 5.57 -16.95
C LEU A 288 11.27 6.22 -17.51
N LEU A 289 10.16 6.25 -16.75
CA LEU A 289 8.89 6.89 -17.10
C LEU A 289 8.48 6.68 -18.56
N HIS A 290 8.29 5.42 -18.97
CA HIS A 290 7.89 5.09 -20.34
C HIS A 290 6.37 5.27 -20.53
N PRO A 291 5.88 6.27 -21.29
CA PRO A 291 4.47 6.67 -21.24
C PRO A 291 3.50 5.67 -21.88
N TYR A 292 3.98 4.66 -22.60
CA TYR A 292 3.14 3.75 -23.40
C TYR A 292 2.94 2.34 -22.80
N ASP A 293 3.62 1.99 -21.70
CA ASP A 293 3.65 0.60 -21.18
C ASP A 293 2.87 0.39 -19.87
N PHE A 294 1.91 1.28 -19.59
CA PHE A 294 1.03 1.24 -18.41
C PHE A 294 -0.35 0.63 -18.70
N GLY A 295 -0.48 -0.12 -19.79
CA GLY A 295 -1.70 -0.88 -20.12
C GLY A 295 -2.04 -1.90 -19.04
N LEU A 296 -3.32 -2.32 -18.98
CA LEU A 296 -3.78 -3.30 -17.98
C LEU A 296 -3.53 -4.75 -18.39
N PHE A 297 -3.39 -5.00 -19.69
CA PHE A 297 -3.16 -6.35 -20.24
C PHE A 297 -1.66 -6.60 -20.37
N HIS A 298 -1.20 -7.72 -19.82
CA HIS A 298 0.18 -8.20 -19.87
C HIS A 298 0.22 -9.71 -20.17
N ASP A 299 -0.76 -10.18 -20.92
CA ASP A 299 -0.97 -11.61 -21.22
C ASP A 299 0.10 -12.18 -22.16
N ASP A 300 0.90 -11.31 -22.77
CA ASP A 300 2.02 -11.62 -23.65
C ASP A 300 3.38 -11.70 -22.93
N PHE A 301 3.42 -11.53 -21.60
CA PHE A 301 4.67 -11.59 -20.86
C PHE A 301 5.28 -12.99 -20.92
N VAL A 302 6.50 -13.08 -21.47
CA VAL A 302 7.20 -14.36 -21.67
C VAL A 302 7.53 -15.01 -20.33
N ILE A 303 6.96 -16.19 -20.09
CA ILE A 303 7.19 -17.00 -18.89
C ILE A 303 8.65 -17.47 -18.86
N SER A 304 9.29 -17.30 -17.71
CA SER A 304 10.61 -17.85 -17.43
C SER A 304 10.51 -19.34 -17.10
N ARG A 305 10.88 -20.19 -18.05
CA ARG A 305 10.90 -21.67 -17.93
C ARG A 305 12.17 -22.20 -17.26
N GLY A 306 13.20 -21.35 -17.13
CA GLY A 306 14.43 -21.66 -16.41
C GLY A 306 15.29 -20.42 -16.15
N LEU A 307 16.44 -20.59 -15.49
CA LEU A 307 17.34 -19.48 -15.14
C LEU A 307 17.91 -18.75 -16.37
N PHE A 308 18.03 -19.44 -17.49
CA PHE A 308 18.57 -18.91 -18.74
C PHE A 308 17.54 -18.86 -19.87
N ASP A 309 16.26 -19.13 -19.56
CA ASP A 309 15.17 -19.10 -20.53
C ASP A 309 13.98 -18.29 -19.99
N PRO A 310 13.87 -17.00 -20.36
CA PRO A 310 14.85 -16.21 -21.13
C PRO A 310 16.14 -15.90 -20.35
N SER A 311 17.23 -15.58 -21.06
CA SER A 311 18.53 -15.27 -20.43
C SER A 311 18.48 -14.04 -19.51
N THR A 312 17.50 -13.15 -19.70
CA THR A 312 17.24 -12.02 -18.80
C THR A 312 16.84 -12.45 -17.39
N THR A 313 16.40 -13.69 -17.18
CA THR A 313 15.96 -14.20 -15.87
C THR A 313 17.09 -14.17 -14.84
N ILE A 314 18.28 -14.69 -15.18
CA ILE A 314 19.40 -14.69 -14.23
C ILE A 314 19.84 -13.26 -13.86
N PHE A 315 19.85 -12.34 -14.83
CA PHE A 315 20.21 -10.94 -14.57
C PHE A 315 19.18 -10.24 -13.69
N ALA A 316 17.89 -10.50 -13.91
CA ALA A 316 16.82 -9.96 -13.08
C ALA A 316 16.87 -10.49 -11.65
N ILE A 317 17.16 -11.79 -11.47
CA ILE A 317 17.36 -12.38 -10.13
C ILE A 317 18.53 -11.71 -9.42
N ILE A 318 19.68 -11.55 -10.09
CA ILE A 318 20.85 -10.88 -9.50
C ILE A 318 20.49 -9.46 -9.08
N LEU A 319 19.80 -8.69 -9.93
CA LEU A 319 19.41 -7.31 -9.62
C LEU A 319 18.44 -7.21 -8.43
N VAL A 320 17.51 -8.15 -8.27
CA VAL A 320 16.50 -8.10 -7.21
C VAL A 320 17.05 -8.58 -5.85
N VAL A 321 18.02 -9.50 -5.87
CA VAL A 321 18.56 -10.13 -4.65
C VAL A 321 19.78 -9.40 -4.08
N VAL A 322 20.59 -8.75 -4.94
CA VAL A 322 21.85 -8.06 -4.56
C VAL A 322 21.60 -6.56 -4.37
#